data_AF-A0A4Y7IJI2-F1
#
_entry.id   AF-A0A4Y7IJI2-F1
#
_cell.length_a   1.000
_cell.length_b   1.000
_cell.length_c   1.000
_cell.angle_alpha   90.00
_cell.angle_beta   90.00
_cell.angle_gamma   90.00
#
_symmetry.space_group_name_H-M   'P 1'
#
loop_
_entity.id
_entity.type
_entity.pdbx_description
1 polymer ?
#
loop_
_entity_poly.entity_id
_entity_poly.type
_entity_poly.pdbx_seq_one_letter_code
_entity_poly.pdbx_strand_id
1 'polypeptide(L)'
;MGLGFNDYKEAKNGAKPIGQENFEEKKSLPPVVAVKSKEKPWSKQNQTKKKKNKAYTTAEEYLASKEDGGFQIGQKIIDMRGPQVRVLTNLEDLNAEEKARDSDKPMPELQYNIKLILDLAQRDIEKIDRDLRMEREKVVSLQSEKETLQKDAGRRRNSLITWMK
;
A
#
# COMPACT_ATOMS: atom_id res chain seq x y z
N MET A 1 21.58 -14.87 -21.66
CA MET A 1 21.54 -13.38 -21.59
C MET A 1 20.72 -13.02 -20.37
N GLY A 2 21.36 -12.53 -19.30
CA GLY A 2 20.71 -12.26 -18.02
C GLY A 2 20.11 -10.85 -18.00
N LEU A 3 18.82 -10.75 -17.70
CA LEU A 3 18.20 -9.49 -17.27
C LEU A 3 18.65 -9.25 -15.82
N GLY A 4 19.65 -8.38 -15.65
CA GLY A 4 20.10 -7.91 -14.35
C GLY A 4 19.00 -7.09 -13.68
N PHE A 5 18.49 -7.58 -12.56
CA PHE A 5 17.58 -6.88 -11.66
C PHE A 5 18.40 -6.56 -10.40
N ASN A 6 18.91 -5.32 -10.27
CA ASN A 6 19.40 -4.68 -9.03
C ASN A 6 20.12 -3.34 -9.30
N ASP A 7 19.47 -2.36 -9.95
CA ASP A 7 19.98 -0.99 -10.04
C ASP A 7 18.90 0.05 -9.69
N TYR A 8 18.33 -0.02 -8.47
CA TYR A 8 17.59 1.12 -7.92
C TYR A 8 18.40 1.77 -6.80
N LYS A 9 18.89 2.99 -7.06
CA LYS A 9 19.41 3.88 -6.02
C LYS A 9 18.22 4.51 -5.29
N GLU A 10 18.02 4.12 -4.04
CA GLU A 10 17.08 4.79 -3.13
C GLU A 10 17.48 6.26 -2.97
N ALA A 11 16.63 7.17 -3.46
CA ALA A 11 16.70 8.55 -3.06
C ALA A 11 16.31 8.65 -1.58
N LYS A 12 17.31 8.89 -0.73
CA LYS A 12 17.12 9.42 0.63
C LYS A 12 16.45 10.79 0.48
N ASN A 13 15.12 10.80 0.42
CA ASN A 13 14.18 11.89 0.73
C ASN A 13 12.76 11.44 0.34
N GLY A 14 12.27 10.39 1.01
CA GLY A 14 10.88 9.95 0.97
C GLY A 14 10.14 10.44 2.21
N ALA A 15 9.02 11.13 1.99
CA ALA A 15 8.23 11.87 2.96
C ALA A 15 7.94 11.12 4.29
N LYS A 16 8.22 11.78 5.41
CA LYS A 16 7.68 11.40 6.71
C LYS A 16 6.22 11.84 6.84
N PRO A 17 5.34 11.06 7.47
CA PRO A 17 3.94 11.42 7.69
C PRO A 17 3.85 12.69 8.54
N ILE A 18 2.94 13.58 8.14
CA ILE A 18 2.58 14.81 8.82
C ILE A 18 1.97 14.48 10.19
N GLY A 19 2.62 14.95 11.25
CA GLY A 19 2.06 14.88 12.61
C GLY A 19 3.09 14.72 13.73
N GLN A 20 4.03 15.65 13.89
CA GLN A 20 4.68 15.93 15.18
C GLN A 20 5.02 17.42 15.27
N GLU A 21 4.34 18.12 16.18
CA GLU A 21 4.67 19.47 16.62
C GLU A 21 5.99 19.48 17.40
N ASN A 22 6.82 20.50 17.18
CA ASN A 22 7.76 20.99 18.17
C ASN A 22 7.92 22.50 17.96
N PHE A 23 7.36 23.25 18.90
CA PHE A 23 7.62 24.67 19.09
C PHE A 23 8.99 24.81 19.76
N GLU A 24 9.94 25.48 19.10
CA GLU A 24 11.06 26.11 19.80
C GLU A 24 11.22 27.56 19.32
N GLU A 25 10.98 28.49 20.24
CA GLU A 25 11.19 29.92 20.12
C GLU A 25 12.67 30.25 19.93
N LYS A 26 13.04 31.09 18.95
CA LYS A 26 14.12 32.09 19.11
C LYS A 26 13.85 33.38 18.32
N LYS A 27 13.85 34.48 19.08
CA LYS A 27 13.85 35.90 18.67
C LYS A 27 15.05 36.26 17.77
N SER A 28 14.81 37.04 16.72
CA SER A 28 15.55 38.29 16.43
C SER A 28 14.97 39.02 15.19
N LEU A 29 14.75 40.33 15.33
CA LEU A 29 14.54 41.35 14.28
C LEU A 29 15.89 42.07 14.04
N PRO A 30 16.22 42.74 12.89
CA PRO A 30 15.41 43.76 12.17
C PRO A 30 15.72 43.81 10.63
N PRO A 31 15.54 44.91 9.83
CA PRO A 31 14.59 46.03 9.84
C PRO A 31 13.67 46.08 8.58
N VAL A 32 12.74 47.05 8.61
CA VAL A 32 11.63 47.30 7.68
C VAL A 32 12.07 47.81 6.31
N VAL A 33 11.59 47.17 5.24
CA VAL A 33 11.43 47.80 3.91
C VAL A 33 9.96 47.68 3.50
N ALA A 34 9.30 48.83 3.39
CA ALA A 34 7.89 48.95 3.09
C ALA A 34 7.57 48.52 1.66
N VAL A 35 7.30 47.23 1.47
CA VAL A 35 6.67 46.71 0.25
C VAL A 35 5.16 46.92 0.41
N LYS A 36 4.60 47.85 -0.37
CA LYS A 36 3.14 48.03 -0.49
C LYS A 36 2.55 46.74 -1.06
N SER A 37 2.11 45.85 -0.19
CA SER A 37 1.41 44.62 -0.57
C SER A 37 0.09 45.00 -1.23
N LYS A 38 -0.11 44.60 -2.49
CA LYS A 38 -1.41 44.67 -3.16
C LYS A 38 -2.40 43.84 -2.35
N GLU A 39 -3.20 44.53 -1.54
CA GLU A 39 -4.26 43.90 -0.75
C GLU A 39 -5.30 43.32 -1.71
N LYS A 40 -5.56 42.02 -1.56
CA LYS A 40 -6.56 41.30 -2.35
C LYS A 40 -7.93 41.93 -2.06
N PRO A 41 -8.74 42.28 -3.08
CA PRO A 41 -9.97 43.05 -2.91
C PRO A 41 -11.04 42.36 -2.05
N TRP A 42 -10.92 41.06 -1.79
CA TRP A 42 -11.83 40.32 -0.91
C TRP A 42 -11.56 40.51 0.60
N SER A 43 -10.39 41.05 1.00
CA SER A 43 -10.05 41.16 2.44
C SER A 43 -10.82 42.28 3.14
N LYS A 44 -11.22 43.34 2.42
CA LYS A 44 -11.84 44.53 3.03
C LYS A 44 -13.35 44.40 3.24
N GLN A 45 -14.04 43.65 2.38
CA GLN A 45 -15.50 43.54 2.44
C GLN A 45 -16.00 42.69 3.63
N ASN A 46 -15.17 41.78 4.15
CA ASN A 46 -15.53 40.93 5.29
C ASN A 46 -15.11 41.49 6.65
N GLN A 47 -14.23 42.48 6.73
CA GLN A 47 -13.81 43.04 8.02
C GLN A 47 -14.86 43.97 8.64
N THR A 48 -15.57 44.75 7.82
CA THR A 48 -16.61 45.69 8.30
C THR A 48 -17.84 44.96 8.84
N LYS A 49 -18.19 43.80 8.29
CA LYS A 49 -19.25 42.92 8.82
C LYS A 49 -18.79 42.12 10.04
N LYS A 50 -17.54 41.65 10.08
CA LYS A 50 -16.99 40.91 11.23
C LYS A 50 -16.75 41.76 12.48
N LYS A 51 -16.55 43.09 12.37
CA LYS A 51 -16.37 43.94 13.56
C LYS A 51 -17.68 44.22 14.32
N LYS A 52 -18.85 44.09 13.68
CA LYS A 52 -20.16 44.32 14.33
C LYS A 52 -20.73 43.08 15.05
N ASN A 53 -20.23 41.87 14.74
CA ASN A 53 -20.77 40.60 15.24
C ASN A 53 -19.79 39.78 16.09
N LYS A 54 -18.79 40.41 16.72
CA LYS A 54 -17.94 39.72 17.70
C LYS A 54 -18.48 39.95 19.11
N ALA A 55 -19.60 39.30 19.41
CA ALA A 55 -19.77 38.80 20.77
C ALA A 55 -18.75 37.66 20.91
N TYR A 56 -17.77 37.84 21.81
CA TYR A 56 -16.82 36.77 22.09
C TYR A 56 -17.54 35.74 22.95
N THR A 57 -17.88 34.61 22.35
CA THR A 57 -18.46 33.47 23.05
C THR A 57 -17.33 32.66 23.68
N THR A 58 -17.55 32.20 24.91
CA THR A 58 -16.55 31.45 25.68
C THR A 58 -16.40 30.03 25.08
N ALA A 59 -15.21 29.42 25.17
CA ALA A 59 -14.96 28.08 24.60
C ALA A 59 -15.94 27.01 25.12
N GLU A 60 -16.34 27.15 26.38
CA GLU A 60 -17.30 26.26 27.06
C GLU A 60 -18.74 26.44 26.52
N GLU A 61 -19.18 27.67 26.24
CA GLU A 61 -20.48 27.93 25.62
C GLU A 61 -20.55 27.41 24.17
N TYR A 62 -19.42 27.46 23.44
CA TYR A 62 -19.32 26.90 22.09
C TYR A 62 -19.37 25.37 22.08
N LEU A 63 -18.92 24.73 23.16
CA LEU A 63 -18.98 23.27 23.33
C LEU A 63 -20.36 22.82 23.82
N ALA A 64 -20.97 23.52 24.78
CA ALA A 64 -22.32 23.23 25.26
C ALA A 64 -23.38 23.41 24.14
N SER A 65 -23.24 24.45 23.32
CA SER A 65 -24.10 24.63 22.13
C SER A 65 -23.89 23.54 21.06
N LYS A 66 -22.80 22.77 21.15
CA LYS A 66 -22.48 21.63 20.28
C LYS A 66 -23.09 20.32 20.80
N GLU A 67 -23.36 20.24 22.11
CA GLU A 67 -23.95 19.08 22.78
C GLU A 67 -25.49 19.07 22.67
N ASP A 68 -26.14 20.24 22.79
CA ASP A 68 -27.61 20.35 22.71
C ASP A 68 -28.17 20.35 21.27
N GLY A 69 -27.29 20.47 20.27
CA GLY A 69 -27.62 20.47 18.86
C GLY A 69 -26.56 19.73 18.08
N GLY A 70 -26.68 18.40 18.02
CA GLY A 70 -25.77 17.52 17.30
C GLY A 70 -25.36 18.13 15.95
N PHE A 71 -24.07 18.43 15.83
CA PHE A 71 -23.35 19.05 14.71
C PHE A 71 -24.13 19.24 13.40
N GLN A 72 -25.13 20.13 13.37
CA GLN A 72 -25.72 20.62 12.12
C GLN A 72 -24.84 21.74 11.58
N ILE A 73 -23.62 21.40 11.16
CA ILE A 73 -22.95 22.26 10.19
C ILE A 73 -23.75 22.12 8.90
N GLY A 74 -24.44 23.18 8.49
CA GLY A 74 -25.24 23.25 7.27
C GLY A 74 -24.44 23.13 5.95
N GLN A 75 -23.32 22.42 5.93
CA GLN A 75 -22.63 22.03 4.71
C GLN A 75 -23.23 20.72 4.20
N LYS A 76 -24.12 20.86 3.23
CA LYS A 76 -24.62 19.75 2.42
C LYS A 76 -23.46 19.17 1.61
N ILE A 77 -22.92 18.03 2.03
CA ILE A 77 -21.84 17.34 1.32
C ILE A 77 -22.47 16.42 0.29
N ILE A 78 -22.05 16.55 -0.98
CA ILE A 78 -22.62 15.79 -2.08
C ILE A 78 -21.59 14.72 -2.46
N ASP A 79 -21.92 13.46 -2.21
CA ASP A 79 -21.09 12.30 -2.56
C ASP A 79 -21.50 11.74 -3.94
N MET A 80 -20.52 11.74 -4.85
CA MET A 80 -20.63 11.34 -6.26
C MET A 80 -19.95 9.99 -6.56
N ARG A 81 -19.42 9.28 -5.55
CA ARG A 81 -18.64 8.05 -5.78
C ARG A 81 -19.49 6.87 -6.25
N GLY A 82 -20.81 6.91 -6.04
CA GLY A 82 -21.75 5.85 -6.43
C GLY A 82 -22.58 6.18 -7.68
N PRO A 83 -23.33 5.20 -8.22
CA PRO A 83 -24.25 5.41 -9.35
C PRO A 83 -25.35 6.43 -9.05
N GLN A 84 -25.68 6.61 -7.76
CA GLN A 84 -26.65 7.57 -7.28
C GLN A 84 -25.96 8.64 -6.44
N VAL A 85 -26.36 9.89 -6.67
CA VAL A 85 -25.92 11.06 -5.92
C VAL A 85 -26.46 11.00 -4.49
N ARG A 86 -25.57 10.97 -3.49
CA ARG A 86 -25.95 10.99 -2.08
C ARG A 86 -25.68 12.35 -1.48
N VAL A 87 -26.62 12.84 -0.69
CA VAL A 87 -26.44 14.05 0.11
C VAL A 87 -26.15 13.59 1.54
N LEU A 88 -24.95 13.85 2.00
CA LEU A 88 -24.50 13.57 3.35
C LEU A 88 -24.55 14.84 4.18
N THR A 89 -25.14 14.73 5.37
CA THR A 89 -25.15 15.76 6.39
C THR A 89 -23.90 15.69 7.26
N ASN A 90 -23.35 14.48 7.46
CA ASN A 90 -22.16 14.21 8.25
C ASN A 90 -21.18 13.31 7.46
N LEU A 91 -19.88 13.47 7.67
CA LEU A 91 -18.83 12.68 7.00
C LEU A 91 -18.57 11.31 7.61
N GLU A 92 -19.17 11.01 8.77
CA GLU A 92 -18.92 9.79 9.54
C GLU A 92 -19.41 8.53 8.82
N ASP A 93 -20.47 8.65 8.02
CA ASP A 93 -21.13 7.52 7.34
C ASP A 93 -20.60 7.25 5.93
N LEU A 94 -19.59 7.99 5.45
CA LEU A 94 -19.12 7.92 4.06
C LEU A 94 -18.63 6.50 3.66
N ASN A 95 -18.09 5.75 4.61
CA ASN A 95 -17.62 4.37 4.42
C ASN A 95 -18.48 3.32 5.15
N ALA A 96 -19.65 3.70 5.68
CA ALA A 96 -20.47 2.79 6.48
C ALA A 96 -20.93 1.56 5.67
N GLU A 97 -21.21 1.74 4.38
CA GLU A 97 -21.69 0.65 3.52
C GLU A 97 -20.59 -0.39 3.19
N GLU A 98 -19.34 0.05 3.03
CA GLU A 98 -18.20 -0.85 2.81
C GLU A 98 -17.82 -1.57 4.11
N LYS A 99 -17.81 -0.85 5.23
CA LYS A 99 -17.62 -1.44 6.57
C LYS A 99 -18.71 -2.44 6.94
N ALA A 100 -19.97 -2.17 6.58
CA ALA A 100 -21.08 -3.10 6.82
C ALA A 100 -20.90 -4.41 6.04
N ARG A 101 -20.46 -4.32 4.77
CA ARG A 101 -20.16 -5.51 3.93
C ARG A 101 -18.99 -6.34 4.46
N ASP A 102 -17.97 -5.69 5.01
CA ASP A 102 -16.82 -6.39 5.60
C ASP A 102 -17.12 -6.93 7.00
N SER A 103 -18.00 -6.26 7.78
CA SER A 103 -18.45 -6.77 9.08
C SER A 103 -19.37 -7.98 9.00
N ASP A 104 -20.02 -8.20 7.86
CA ASP A 104 -20.93 -9.34 7.63
C ASP A 104 -20.16 -10.67 7.49
N LYS A 105 -18.84 -10.63 7.26
CA LYS A 105 -17.99 -11.82 7.19
C LYS A 105 -17.51 -12.18 8.60
N PRO A 106 -17.83 -13.36 9.14
CA PRO A 106 -17.30 -13.77 10.43
C PRO A 106 -15.77 -13.92 10.35
N MET A 107 -15.05 -13.15 11.18
CA MET A 107 -13.59 -13.19 11.36
C MET A 107 -12.76 -13.06 10.06
N PRO A 108 -12.74 -11.88 9.41
CA PRO A 108 -12.06 -11.67 8.14
C PRO A 108 -10.55 -11.93 8.20
N GLU A 109 -9.89 -11.55 9.30
CA GLU A 109 -8.46 -11.80 9.51
C GLU A 109 -8.11 -13.29 9.60
N LEU A 110 -8.97 -14.09 10.23
CA LEU A 110 -8.76 -15.54 10.32
C LEU A 110 -8.91 -16.20 8.95
N GLN A 111 -9.91 -15.78 8.16
CA GLN A 111 -10.09 -16.25 6.79
C GLN A 111 -8.87 -15.92 5.91
N TYR A 112 -8.32 -14.70 6.06
CA TYR A 112 -7.10 -14.31 5.37
C TYR A 112 -5.90 -15.18 5.75
N ASN A 113 -5.68 -15.41 7.05
CA ASN A 113 -4.57 -16.24 7.54
C ASN A 113 -4.68 -17.69 7.06
N ILE A 114 -5.88 -18.28 7.08
CA ILE A 114 -6.11 -19.63 6.55
C ILE A 114 -5.81 -19.68 5.05
N LYS A 115 -6.30 -18.69 4.29
CA LYS A 115 -6.03 -18.59 2.85
C LYS A 115 -4.53 -18.48 2.58
N LEU A 116 -3.81 -17.66 3.34
CA LEU A 116 -2.36 -17.52 3.20
C LEU A 116 -1.63 -18.84 3.39
N ILE A 117 -1.99 -19.61 4.43
CA ILE A 117 -1.39 -20.93 4.68
C ILE A 117 -1.68 -21.89 3.53
N LEU A 118 -2.92 -21.88 3.01
CA LEU A 118 -3.33 -22.71 1.90
C LEU A 118 -2.56 -22.35 0.61
N ASP A 119 -2.40 -21.06 0.31
CA ASP A 119 -1.65 -20.57 -0.85
C ASP A 119 -0.15 -20.94 -0.76
N LEU A 120 0.43 -20.92 0.44
CA LEU A 120 1.82 -21.34 0.66
C LEU A 120 1.95 -22.85 0.45
N ALA A 121 1.09 -23.66 1.07
CA ALA A 121 1.10 -25.10 0.91
C ALA A 121 0.86 -25.53 -0.54
N GLN A 122 -0.04 -24.84 -1.25
CA GLN A 122 -0.30 -25.10 -2.66
C GLN A 122 0.97 -24.87 -3.50
N ARG A 123 1.67 -23.74 -3.31
CA ARG A 123 2.92 -23.46 -4.03
C ARG A 123 3.99 -24.51 -3.76
N ASP A 124 4.08 -24.98 -2.52
CA ASP A 124 5.05 -26.03 -2.15
C ASP A 124 4.73 -27.35 -2.85
N ILE A 125 3.46 -27.76 -2.88
CA ILE A 125 3.02 -28.96 -3.62
C ILE A 125 3.32 -28.82 -5.11
N GLU A 126 2.98 -27.69 -5.72
CA GLU A 126 3.26 -27.42 -7.13
C GLU A 126 4.77 -27.42 -7.45
N LYS A 127 5.60 -26.96 -6.51
CA LYS A 127 7.05 -26.99 -6.66
C LYS A 127 7.56 -28.43 -6.60
N ILE A 128 7.15 -29.19 -5.59
CA ILE A 128 7.55 -30.59 -5.43
C ILE A 128 7.12 -31.43 -6.64
N ASP A 129 5.91 -31.22 -7.18
CA ASP A 129 5.45 -31.96 -8.37
C ASP A 129 6.32 -31.64 -9.61
N ARG A 130 6.70 -30.36 -9.79
CA ARG A 130 7.62 -29.97 -10.86
C ARG A 130 9.00 -30.60 -10.69
N ASP A 131 9.56 -30.54 -9.49
CA ASP A 131 10.87 -31.10 -9.18
C ASP A 131 10.86 -32.62 -9.41
N LEU A 132 9.82 -33.32 -8.97
CA LEU A 132 9.65 -34.75 -9.17
C LEU A 132 9.55 -35.15 -10.65
N ARG A 133 8.90 -34.33 -11.51
CA ARG A 133 8.89 -34.55 -12.96
C ARG A 133 10.28 -34.37 -13.56
N MET A 134 10.98 -33.30 -13.21
CA MET A 134 12.35 -33.04 -13.69
C MET A 134 13.32 -34.15 -13.26
N GLU A 135 13.21 -34.63 -12.02
CA GLU A 135 14.02 -35.74 -11.52
C GLU A 135 13.75 -37.04 -12.29
N ARG A 136 12.47 -37.35 -12.60
CA ARG A 136 12.13 -38.51 -13.42
C ARG A 136 12.73 -38.42 -14.82
N GLU A 137 12.63 -37.26 -15.47
CA GLU A 137 13.26 -37.03 -16.78
C GLU A 137 14.79 -37.15 -16.71
N LYS A 138 15.39 -36.64 -15.62
CA LYS A 138 16.83 -36.78 -15.35
C LYS A 138 17.24 -38.25 -15.18
N VAL A 139 16.45 -39.05 -14.47
CA VAL A 139 16.73 -40.48 -14.30
C VAL A 139 16.69 -41.20 -15.65
N VAL A 140 15.69 -40.91 -16.50
CA VAL A 140 15.58 -41.51 -17.84
C VAL A 140 16.76 -41.13 -18.73
N SER A 141 17.16 -39.86 -18.75
CA SER A 141 18.32 -39.41 -19.53
C SER A 141 19.64 -40.00 -19.04
N LEU A 142 19.84 -40.11 -17.72
CA LEU A 142 21.04 -40.78 -17.18
C LEU A 142 21.06 -42.28 -17.46
N GLN A 143 19.91 -42.95 -17.49
CA GLN A 143 19.81 -44.36 -17.86
C GLN A 143 20.23 -44.59 -19.31
N SER A 144 19.72 -43.77 -20.24
CA SER A 144 20.11 -43.89 -21.64
C SER A 144 21.58 -43.58 -21.86
N GLU A 145 22.13 -42.55 -21.20
CA GLU A 145 23.56 -42.25 -21.24
C GLU A 145 24.41 -43.41 -20.70
N LYS A 146 24.02 -43.99 -19.55
CA LYS A 146 24.70 -45.17 -18.98
C LYS A 146 24.74 -46.34 -19.97
N GLU A 147 23.63 -46.63 -20.65
CA GLU A 147 23.59 -47.70 -21.64
C GLU A 147 24.53 -47.44 -22.83
N THR A 148 24.58 -46.19 -23.32
CA THR A 148 25.49 -45.82 -24.41
C THR A 148 26.96 -45.98 -24.00
N LEU A 149 27.31 -45.51 -22.79
CA LEU A 149 28.67 -45.64 -22.25
C LEU A 149 29.05 -47.10 -22.01
N GLN A 150 28.12 -47.95 -21.57
CA GLN A 150 28.36 -49.39 -21.43
C GLN A 150 28.63 -50.06 -22.77
N LYS A 151 27.88 -49.71 -23.82
CA LYS A 151 28.12 -50.20 -25.19
C LYS A 151 29.49 -49.77 -25.69
N ASP A 152 29.88 -48.51 -25.47
CA ASP A 152 31.21 -48.00 -25.86
C ASP A 152 32.36 -48.65 -25.11
N ALA A 153 32.22 -48.84 -23.79
CA ALA A 153 33.20 -49.55 -22.99
C ALA A 153 33.36 -51.01 -23.45
N GLY A 154 32.25 -51.68 -23.78
CA GLY A 154 32.26 -53.02 -24.36
C GLY A 154 32.96 -53.07 -25.72
N ARG A 155 32.65 -52.13 -26.62
CA ARG A 155 33.33 -52.00 -27.92
C ARG A 155 34.83 -51.85 -27.76
N ARG A 156 35.28 -50.90 -26.93
CA ARG A 156 36.72 -50.64 -26.68
C ARG A 156 37.42 -51.87 -26.08
N ARG A 157 36.80 -52.56 -25.13
CA ARG A 157 37.34 -53.82 -24.59
C ARG A 157 37.52 -54.87 -25.67
N ASN A 158 36.52 -55.08 -26.52
CA ASN A 158 36.61 -56.05 -27.61
C ASN A 158 37.72 -55.67 -28.61
N SER A 159 37.84 -54.38 -28.95
CA SER A 159 38.93 -53.89 -29.81
C SER A 159 40.31 -54.21 -29.22
N LEU A 160 40.52 -53.95 -27.93
CA LEU A 160 41.78 -54.24 -27.25
C LEU A 160 42.09 -55.74 -27.23
N ILE A 161 41.09 -56.59 -26.95
CA ILE A 161 41.25 -58.05 -26.97
C ILE A 161 41.64 -58.54 -28.37
N THR A 162 41.02 -58.01 -29.42
CA THR A 162 41.38 -58.35 -30.81
C THR A 162 42.79 -57.88 -31.17
N TRP A 163 43.22 -56.69 -30.69
CA TRP A 163 44.57 -56.17 -30.93
C TRP A 163 45.68 -56.91 -30.16
N MET A 164 45.34 -57.58 -29.06
CA MET A 164 46.29 -58.36 -28.25
C MET A 164 46.41 -59.83 -28.70
N LYS A 165 45.59 -60.27 -29.65
CA LYS A 165 45.61 -61.62 -30.24
C LYS A 165 46.42 -61.64 -31.53
#